data_AF-A0A923ZJX0-F1
#
_entry.id   AF-A0A923ZJX0-F1
#
_cell.length_a   1.000
_cell.length_b   1.000
_cell.length_c   1.000
_cell.angle_alpha   90.00
_cell.angle_beta   90.00
_cell.angle_gamma   90.00
#
_symmetry.space_group_name_H-M   'P 1'
#
loop_
_entity.id
_entity.type
_entity.pdbx_description
1 polymer ?
#
loop_
_entity_poly.entity_id
_entity_poly.type
_entity_poly.pdbx_seq_one_letter_code
_entity_poly.pdbx_strand_id
1 'polypeptide(L)'
;MGTKVPKTIADYPSFGLDLGIVCDACGRTAVFKASDVDAFFNLRRIPTRIPLNTSIFTCKCGNQKVRAIGVEVGRRPGPHESYGRLLHPIYVIPAPTKR
;
A
#
# COMPACT_ATOMS: atom_id res chain seq x y z
N MET A 1 -6.69 18.20 -23.12
CA MET A 1 -7.22 17.09 -22.29
C MET A 1 -6.37 17.01 -21.03
N GLY A 2 -6.90 17.35 -19.87
CA GLY A 2 -6.13 17.31 -18.62
C GLY A 2 -5.92 15.86 -18.19
N THR A 3 -4.67 15.45 -18.01
CA THR A 3 -4.33 14.14 -17.44
C THR A 3 -4.94 14.07 -16.05
N LYS A 4 -6.04 13.31 -15.89
CA LYS A 4 -6.61 13.07 -14.55
C LYS A 4 -5.54 12.30 -13.76
N VAL A 5 -5.21 12.79 -12.57
CA VAL A 5 -4.29 12.12 -11.65
C VAL A 5 -5.15 11.52 -10.53
N PRO A 6 -4.91 10.28 -10.09
CA PRO A 6 -5.63 9.70 -8.97
C PRO A 6 -5.42 10.54 -7.71
N LYS A 7 -6.51 10.85 -6.99
CA LYS A 7 -6.48 11.62 -5.74
C LYS A 7 -6.57 10.71 -4.52
N THR A 8 -7.11 9.52 -4.70
CA THR A 8 -7.34 8.51 -3.66
C THR A 8 -6.94 7.13 -4.14
N ILE A 9 -6.72 6.19 -3.21
CA ILE A 9 -6.49 4.77 -3.56
C ILE A 9 -7.67 4.21 -4.36
N ALA A 10 -8.91 4.59 -4.03
CA ALA A 10 -10.10 4.16 -4.75
C ALA A 10 -10.09 4.53 -6.24
N ASP A 11 -9.33 5.56 -6.64
CA ASP A 11 -9.21 5.95 -8.04
C ASP A 11 -8.29 5.01 -8.83
N TYR A 12 -7.30 4.37 -8.19
CA TYR A 12 -6.25 3.58 -8.86
C TYR A 12 -6.76 2.52 -9.85
N PRO A 13 -7.84 1.75 -9.56
CA PRO A 13 -8.39 0.80 -10.53
C PRO A 13 -8.80 1.45 -11.85
N SER A 14 -9.34 2.68 -11.82
CA SER A 14 -9.73 3.42 -13.03
C SER A 14 -8.54 3.87 -13.88
N PHE A 15 -7.33 3.85 -13.31
CA PHE A 15 -6.06 4.16 -13.97
C PHE A 15 -5.24 2.89 -14.30
N GLY A 16 -5.77 1.69 -14.03
CA GLY A 16 -5.02 0.45 -14.21
C GLY A 16 -3.82 0.32 -13.25
N LEU A 17 -3.92 0.95 -12.07
CA LEU A 17 -2.87 0.98 -11.06
C LEU A 17 -3.25 0.13 -9.83
N ASP A 18 -2.20 -0.38 -9.20
CA ASP A 18 -2.20 -0.97 -7.88
C ASP A 18 -1.29 -0.19 -6.93
N LEU A 19 -1.44 -0.44 -5.63
CA LEU A 19 -0.59 0.19 -4.64
C LEU A 19 0.69 -0.64 -4.41
N GLY A 20 1.83 -0.09 -4.80
CA GLY A 20 3.14 -0.60 -4.41
C GLY A 20 3.67 0.09 -3.16
N ILE A 21 4.28 -0.66 -2.26
CA ILE A 21 5.01 -0.14 -1.10
C ILE A 21 6.46 -0.62 -1.19
N VAL A 22 7.39 0.31 -1.30
CA VAL A 22 8.83 0.03 -1.43
C VAL A 22 9.53 0.44 -0.14
N CYS A 23 10.40 -0.41 0.40
CA CYS A 23 11.30 -0.04 1.48
C CYS A 23 12.61 0.52 0.93
N ASP A 24 12.96 1.74 1.33
CA ASP A 24 14.17 2.41 0.84
C ASP A 24 15.48 1.80 1.38
N ALA A 25 15.40 1.01 2.46
CA ALA A 25 16.58 0.41 3.07
C ALA A 25 16.97 -0.95 2.50
N CYS A 26 15.99 -1.81 2.18
CA CYS A 26 16.25 -3.16 1.67
C CYS A 26 15.74 -3.37 0.24
N GLY A 27 15.15 -2.36 -0.39
CA GLY A 27 14.63 -2.42 -1.76
C GLY A 27 13.40 -3.31 -1.96
N ARG A 28 12.91 -3.98 -0.91
CA ARG A 28 11.75 -4.86 -1.00
C ARG A 28 10.51 -4.06 -1.39
N THR A 29 9.78 -4.60 -2.36
CA THR A 29 8.53 -4.03 -2.87
C THR A 29 7.40 -5.02 -2.65
N ALA A 30 6.29 -4.56 -2.06
CA ALA A 30 5.04 -5.30 -2.00
C ALA A 30 3.99 -4.58 -2.84
N VAL A 31 3.19 -5.33 -3.60
CA VAL A 31 2.14 -4.79 -4.46
C VAL A 31 0.80 -5.31 -4.00
N PHE A 32 -0.15 -4.41 -3.79
CA PHE A 32 -1.49 -4.68 -3.27
C PHE A 32 -2.53 -4.19 -4.26
N LYS A 33 -3.61 -4.96 -4.42
CA LYS A 33 -4.77 -4.51 -5.17
C LYS A 33 -5.33 -3.25 -4.51
N ALA A 34 -5.51 -2.18 -5.28
CA ALA A 34 -6.00 -0.93 -4.74
C ALA A 34 -7.36 -1.06 -4.03
N SER A 35 -8.27 -1.90 -4.56
CA SER A 35 -9.57 -2.21 -3.94
C SER A 35 -9.45 -2.79 -2.54
N ASP A 36 -8.49 -3.68 -2.32
CA ASP A 36 -8.32 -4.40 -1.06
C ASP A 36 -7.73 -3.45 0.01
N VAL A 37 -6.83 -2.57 -0.41
CA VAL A 37 -6.25 -1.53 0.46
C VAL A 37 -7.32 -0.49 0.83
N ASP A 38 -8.12 -0.03 -0.14
CA ASP A 38 -9.19 0.93 0.13
C ASP A 38 -10.21 0.37 1.13
N ALA A 39 -10.67 -0.87 0.93
CA ALA A 39 -11.56 -1.56 1.86
C ALA A 39 -10.96 -1.64 3.28
N PHE A 40 -9.68 -2.01 3.40
CA PHE A 40 -9.02 -2.09 4.71
C PHE A 40 -8.83 -0.73 5.39
N PHE A 41 -8.47 0.30 4.62
CA PHE A 41 -8.26 1.65 5.14
C PHE A 41 -9.58 2.23 5.61
N ASN A 42 -10.65 2.05 4.85
CA ASN A 42 -12.01 2.43 5.23
C ASN A 42 -12.46 1.74 6.52
N LEU A 43 -12.22 0.43 6.65
CA LEU A 43 -12.53 -0.33 7.88
C LEU A 43 -11.78 0.20 9.11
N ARG A 44 -10.56 0.71 8.94
CA ARG A 44 -9.72 1.26 10.02
C ARG A 44 -9.78 2.77 10.17
N ARG A 45 -10.64 3.45 9.38
CA ARG A 45 -10.74 4.93 9.32
C ARG A 45 -9.39 5.60 9.01
N ILE A 46 -8.56 4.97 8.19
CA ILE A 46 -7.27 5.50 7.73
C ILE A 46 -7.52 6.34 6.46
N PRO A 47 -6.96 7.56 6.35
CA PRO A 47 -7.09 8.36 5.14
C PRO A 47 -6.51 7.66 3.90
N THR A 48 -7.27 7.61 2.81
CA THR A 48 -6.87 7.02 1.51
C THR A 48 -6.39 8.04 0.49
N ARG A 49 -6.18 9.30 0.92
CA ARG A 49 -5.72 10.41 0.07
C ARG A 49 -4.26 10.22 -0.34
N ILE A 50 -3.93 10.64 -1.55
CA ILE A 50 -2.58 10.64 -2.12
C ILE A 50 -1.95 12.05 -1.97
N PRO A 51 -0.68 12.17 -1.56
CA PRO A 51 0.24 11.09 -1.18
C PRO A 51 -0.22 10.37 0.09
N LEU A 52 -0.09 9.04 0.07
CA LEU A 52 -0.50 8.22 1.20
C LEU A 52 0.40 8.46 2.40
N ASN A 53 -0.20 8.44 3.58
CA ASN A 53 0.58 8.43 4.81
C ASN A 53 1.32 7.09 4.90
N THR A 54 2.64 7.08 4.66
CA THR A 54 3.46 5.87 4.70
C THR A 54 3.94 5.52 6.11
N SER A 55 3.68 6.34 7.13
CA SER A 55 4.14 6.07 8.52
C SER A 55 3.46 4.87 9.17
N ILE A 56 2.32 4.46 8.63
CA ILE A 56 1.61 3.25 9.06
C ILE A 56 2.30 1.97 8.57
N PHE A 57 3.25 2.08 7.63
CA PHE A 57 3.91 0.93 7.03
C PHE A 57 5.28 0.69 7.67
N THR A 58 5.60 -0.57 7.95
CA THR A 58 6.93 -1.00 8.42
C THR A 58 7.41 -2.21 7.64
N CYS A 59 8.59 -2.11 7.03
CA CYS A 59 9.18 -3.23 6.29
C CYS A 59 9.57 -4.38 7.21
N LYS A 60 9.61 -5.61 6.68
CA LYS A 60 10.11 -6.81 7.38
C LYS A 60 11.54 -6.65 7.94
N CYS A 61 12.34 -5.74 7.40
CA CYS A 61 13.67 -5.40 7.94
C CYS A 61 13.63 -4.50 9.19
N GLY A 62 12.45 -4.12 9.67
CA GLY A 62 12.25 -3.21 10.80
C GLY A 62 12.29 -1.72 10.44
N ASN A 63 12.58 -1.37 9.18
CA ASN A 63 12.65 0.02 8.75
C ASN A 63 11.27 0.59 8.37
N GLN A 64 11.00 1.83 8.79
CA GLN A 64 9.80 2.61 8.49
C GLN A 64 9.99 3.56 7.30
N LYS A 65 11.21 3.68 6.76
CA LYS A 65 11.48 4.39 5.50
C LYS A 65 10.91 3.59 4.34
N VAL A 66 9.65 3.87 4.06
CA VAL A 66 8.88 3.24 2.99
C VAL A 66 8.17 4.30 2.17
N ARG A 67 8.06 4.04 0.87
CA ARG A 67 7.41 4.92 -0.10
C ARG A 67 6.29 4.18 -0.82
N ALA A 68 5.18 4.88 -1.01
CA ALA A 68 4.07 4.41 -1.81
C ALA A 68 4.29 4.78 -3.28
N ILE A 69 4.07 3.83 -4.18
CA ILE A 69 4.16 4.00 -5.63
C ILE A 69 2.89 3.44 -6.28
N GLY A 70 2.47 4.02 -7.41
CA GLY A 70 1.48 3.38 -8.29
C GLY A 70 2.20 2.35 -9.16
N VAL A 71 1.71 1.11 -9.18
CA VAL A 71 2.25 0.02 -10.00
C VAL A 71 1.22 -0.36 -11.04
N GLU A 72 1.59 -0.35 -12.32
CA GLU A 72 0.70 -0.82 -13.38
C GLU A 72 0.36 -2.30 -13.17
N VAL A 73 -0.92 -2.64 -13.30
CA VAL A 73 -1.43 -4.02 -13.14
C VAL A 73 -0.71 -5.02 -14.06
N GLY A 74 -0.25 -4.58 -15.24
CA GLY A 74 0.53 -5.42 -16.17
C GLY A 74 2.01 -5.59 -15.82
N ARG A 75 2.56 -4.77 -14.91
CA ARG A 75 3.99 -4.78 -14.50
C ARG A 75 4.22 -5.39 -13.12
N ARG A 76 3.24 -6.12 -12.60
CA ARG A 76 3.35 -6.70 -11.27
C ARG A 76 4.50 -7.72 -11.24
N PRO A 77 5.46 -7.61 -10.31
CA PRO A 77 6.48 -8.62 -10.14
C PRO A 77 5.78 -9.96 -9.77
N GLY A 78 5.95 -10.99 -10.60
CA GLY A 78 5.27 -12.28 -10.42
C GLY A 78 5.82 -13.11 -9.25
N PRO A 79 5.25 -14.29 -8.98
CA PRO A 79 3.83 -14.56 -8.89
C PRO A 79 3.23 -13.86 -7.66
N HIS A 80 1.98 -13.41 -7.80
CA HIS A 80 1.18 -13.03 -6.64
C HIS A 80 1.06 -14.24 -5.71
N GLU A 81 1.89 -14.32 -4.67
CA GLU A 81 1.39 -14.93 -3.45
C GLU A 81 0.13 -14.13 -3.13
N SER A 82 -1.00 -14.77 -3.40
CA SER A 82 -2.29 -14.28 -2.98
C SER A 82 -2.14 -14.22 -1.47
N TYR A 83 -1.81 -13.04 -0.94
CA TYR A 83 -1.76 -12.77 0.49
C TYR A 83 -3.19 -12.98 0.97
N GLY A 84 -3.51 -14.25 1.22
CA GLY A 84 -4.86 -14.75 1.38
C GLY A 84 -5.47 -14.08 2.59
N ARG A 85 -6.56 -13.35 2.37
CA ARG A 85 -7.47 -12.84 3.41
C ARG A 85 -6.85 -11.95 4.51
N LEU A 86 -5.58 -11.65 4.40
CA LEU A 86 -4.83 -10.81 5.31
C LEU A 86 -3.94 -9.98 4.41
N LEU A 87 -4.09 -8.66 4.46
CA LEU A 87 -2.98 -7.77 4.19
C LEU A 87 -1.87 -8.19 5.16
N HIS A 88 -1.06 -9.19 4.78
CA HIS A 88 0.03 -9.65 5.60
C HIS A 88 0.97 -8.47 5.70
N PRO A 89 1.01 -7.87 6.88
CA PRO A 89 1.18 -6.47 6.86
C PRO A 89 2.68 -6.18 6.75
N ILE A 90 3.05 -5.31 5.82
CA ILE A 90 4.07 -4.30 6.09
C ILE A 90 3.46 -3.32 7.14
N TYR A 91 2.86 -3.81 8.22
CA TYR A 91 2.15 -3.06 9.27
C TYR A 91 2.25 -3.87 10.57
N VAL A 92 3.19 -3.51 11.43
CA VAL A 92 2.90 -3.55 12.85
C VAL A 92 2.72 -2.09 13.20
N ILE A 93 1.46 -1.62 13.26
CA ILE A 93 1.16 -0.59 14.25
C ILE A 93 1.43 -1.35 15.55
N PRO A 94 2.49 -1.05 16.33
CA PRO A 94 2.60 -1.66 17.63
C PRO A 94 1.29 -1.33 18.33
N ALA A 95 0.53 -2.35 18.73
CA ALA A 95 -0.55 -2.14 19.68
C ALA A 95 0.05 -1.27 20.79
N PRO A 96 -0.62 -0.18 21.23
CA PRO A 96 -0.08 0.60 22.32
C PRO A 96 0.20 -0.36 23.46
N THR A 97 1.48 -0.60 23.74
CA THR A 97 1.92 -1.34 24.90
C THR A 97 1.38 -0.55 26.06
N LYS A 98 0.28 -1.04 26.64
CA LYS A 98 -0.18 -0.57 27.94
C LYS A 98 1.00 -0.77 28.88
N ARG A 99 1.66 0.34 29.24
CA ARG A 99 2.44 0.40 30.48
C ARG A 99 1.47 0.44 31.64
#